data_AF-A0A0D3BAS5-F1
#
_entry.id   AF-A0A0D3BAS5-F1
#
_cell.length_a   1.000
_cell.length_b   1.000
_cell.length_c   1.000
_cell.angle_alpha   90.00
_cell.angle_beta   90.00
_cell.angle_gamma   90.00
#
_symmetry.space_group_name_H-M   'P 1'
#
loop_
_entity.id
_entity.type
_entity.pdbx_description
1 polymer ?
#
loop_
_entity_poly.entity_id
_entity_poly.type
_entity_poly.pdbx_seq_one_letter_code
_entity_poly.pdbx_strand_id
1 'polypeptide(L)'
;MASVASSTTLISSTRILLPATKSPLLPSPSLSSPSPSASLRLAHPSPLTSIRSTSRRSFAVKAQTDDLPLVGNKAPDFEAEAVFDQEFIKVKLSEYIGKKYVILFFYPLDFTFVCPTEITAFSDRYAEFEKLNTEVLGVSVDSVFSHLAWIQTDRKSGGLGDLNYPLISDVTKSISKSFGVLIHDQGIALRGLFIIDKEGVIQHSTINNLGIGRSVDETMRTLQALQYIQENPDEVCPAGWKPGEKSMKPDPKLSKEYFSAI
;
A
#
# COMPACT_ATOMS: atom_id res chain seq x y z
N MET A 1 1.04 -20.52 56.98
CA MET A 1 1.90 -21.72 56.91
C MET A 1 1.50 -22.53 55.68
N ALA A 2 2.49 -23.06 54.95
CA ALA A 2 2.46 -23.82 53.68
C ALA A 2 2.06 -22.98 52.44
N SER A 3 2.89 -22.62 51.44
CA SER A 3 4.15 -23.13 50.85
C SER A 3 4.08 -24.51 50.21
N VAL A 4 3.99 -24.57 48.87
CA VAL A 4 4.63 -25.54 47.93
C VAL A 4 4.67 -24.86 46.54
N ALA A 5 5.79 -24.26 46.14
CA ALA A 5 6.90 -24.77 45.33
C ALA A 5 6.62 -24.85 43.81
N SER A 6 7.21 -23.89 43.10
CA SER A 6 7.25 -23.74 41.64
C SER A 6 8.49 -24.45 41.10
N SER A 7 8.32 -25.43 40.20
CA SER A 7 9.42 -26.12 39.53
C SER A 7 9.73 -25.47 38.18
N THR A 8 10.86 -24.78 38.13
CA THR A 8 11.47 -24.21 36.92
C THR A 8 12.38 -25.25 36.27
N THR A 9 12.06 -25.71 35.06
CA THR A 9 12.94 -26.59 34.29
C THR A 9 13.72 -25.78 33.26
N LEU A 10 15.03 -25.70 33.47
CA LEU A 10 16.04 -25.17 32.55
C LEU A 10 16.19 -26.13 31.35
N ILE A 11 15.93 -25.63 30.13
CA ILE A 11 16.27 -26.35 28.89
C ILE A 11 17.59 -25.79 28.36
N SER A 12 18.60 -26.66 28.41
CA SER A 12 19.97 -26.44 27.96
C SER A 12 20.04 -26.25 26.44
N SER A 13 20.70 -25.18 26.00
CA SER A 13 20.98 -24.88 24.60
C SER A 13 22.24 -25.62 24.13
N THR A 14 22.07 -26.73 23.41
CA THR A 14 23.18 -27.43 22.75
C THR A 14 23.38 -26.86 21.35
N ARG A 15 24.43 -26.05 21.17
CA ARG A 15 24.94 -25.61 19.87
C ARG A 15 25.56 -26.81 19.15
N ILE A 16 24.98 -27.23 18.02
CA ILE A 16 25.59 -28.17 17.08
C ILE A 16 26.44 -27.37 16.09
N LEU A 17 27.75 -27.61 16.12
CA LEU A 17 28.75 -26.99 15.24
C LEU A 17 28.88 -27.84 13.96
N LEU A 18 28.46 -27.31 12.81
CA LEU A 18 28.67 -27.92 11.49
C LEU A 18 30.09 -27.64 10.98
N PRO A 19 30.77 -28.63 10.36
CA PRO A 19 32.10 -28.42 9.78
C PRO A 19 32.03 -27.71 8.42
N ALA A 20 32.91 -26.73 8.24
CA ALA A 20 33.07 -25.93 7.03
C ALA A 20 33.66 -26.74 5.87
N THR A 21 32.96 -26.79 4.75
CA THR A 21 33.44 -27.38 3.48
C THR A 21 34.15 -26.33 2.63
N LYS A 22 35.39 -26.64 2.24
CA LYS A 22 36.28 -25.86 1.38
C LYS A 22 35.68 -25.63 -0.02
N SER A 23 35.70 -24.39 -0.50
CA SER A 23 35.44 -24.04 -1.91
C SER A 23 36.75 -24.05 -2.71
N PRO A 24 36.80 -24.57 -3.95
CA PRO A 24 37.98 -24.52 -4.79
C PRO A 24 38.08 -23.19 -5.57
N LEU A 25 39.32 -22.68 -5.61
CA LEU A 25 39.76 -21.46 -6.29
C LEU A 25 39.77 -21.62 -7.81
N LEU A 26 39.28 -20.60 -8.53
CA LEU A 26 39.46 -20.44 -9.99
C LEU A 26 40.71 -19.60 -10.28
N PRO A 27 41.51 -19.94 -11.31
CA PRO A 27 42.74 -19.23 -11.64
C PRO A 27 42.49 -18.03 -12.57
N SER A 28 43.14 -16.91 -12.25
CA SER A 28 43.27 -15.69 -13.06
C SER A 28 44.38 -15.82 -14.11
N PRO A 29 44.19 -15.35 -15.36
CA PRO A 29 45.29 -15.22 -16.31
C PRO A 29 45.94 -13.82 -16.21
N SER A 30 47.27 -13.85 -16.11
CA SER A 30 48.19 -12.73 -16.28
C SER A 30 48.58 -12.55 -17.75
N LEU A 31 49.40 -11.52 -18.01
CA LEU A 31 50.14 -11.13 -19.24
C LEU A 31 49.49 -9.94 -19.97
N SER A 32 50.21 -8.92 -20.44
CA SER A 32 51.63 -8.55 -20.37
C SER A 32 51.73 -7.19 -21.05
N SER A 33 52.46 -6.25 -20.46
CA SER A 33 52.83 -4.98 -21.09
C SER A 33 53.86 -5.17 -22.19
N PRO A 34 53.88 -4.27 -23.19
CA PRO A 34 55.16 -3.69 -23.56
C PRO A 34 55.09 -2.19 -23.88
N SER A 35 56.15 -1.49 -23.50
CA SER A 35 56.67 -0.27 -24.11
C SER A 35 58.21 -0.39 -24.07
N PRO A 36 59.03 0.49 -24.66
CA PRO A 36 58.74 1.64 -25.53
C PRO A 36 59.64 1.68 -26.80
N SER A 37 59.39 2.60 -27.75
CA SER A 37 60.40 3.58 -28.21
C SER A 37 59.97 4.38 -29.46
N ALA A 38 60.48 5.60 -29.48
CA ALA A 38 60.21 6.77 -30.30
C ALA A 38 60.30 6.61 -31.84
N SER A 39 59.55 7.47 -32.54
CA SER A 39 60.07 8.27 -33.66
C SER A 39 59.19 9.48 -33.94
N LEU A 40 59.81 10.66 -33.96
CA LEU A 40 59.23 11.93 -34.37
C LEU A 40 58.80 11.90 -35.85
N ARG A 41 57.56 12.30 -36.15
CA ARG A 41 57.21 12.89 -37.45
C ARG A 41 56.24 14.06 -37.28
N LEU A 42 56.68 15.22 -37.76
CA LEU A 42 55.93 16.45 -37.93
C LEU A 42 54.94 16.26 -39.10
N ALA A 43 53.64 16.49 -38.89
CA ALA A 43 52.65 16.54 -39.97
C ALA A 43 51.55 17.58 -39.67
N HIS A 44 51.12 18.26 -40.73
CA HIS A 44 50.39 19.53 -40.79
C HIS A 44 48.92 19.47 -40.30
N PRO A 45 48.30 20.63 -39.95
CA PRO A 45 46.89 20.68 -39.57
C PRO A 45 45.99 20.63 -40.82
N SER A 46 45.02 19.72 -40.83
CA SER A 46 43.85 19.78 -41.72
C SER A 46 42.62 20.01 -40.85
N PRO A 47 41.77 21.02 -41.14
CA PRO A 47 40.55 21.25 -40.38
C PRO A 47 39.41 20.46 -41.01
N LEU A 48 38.71 19.63 -40.25
CA LEU A 48 37.33 19.22 -40.56
C LEU A 48 36.63 18.83 -39.27
N THR A 49 35.87 19.80 -38.76
CA THR A 49 34.91 19.71 -37.66
C THR A 49 33.81 18.72 -38.05
N SER A 50 33.89 17.48 -37.57
CA SER A 50 32.73 16.58 -37.51
C SER A 50 32.10 16.72 -36.14
N ILE A 51 31.09 17.58 -36.05
CA ILE A 51 30.20 17.63 -34.88
C ILE A 51 29.47 16.28 -34.86
N ARG A 52 29.91 15.38 -33.99
CA ARG A 52 29.14 14.18 -33.64
C ARG A 52 27.84 14.66 -32.98
N SER A 53 26.77 14.65 -33.77
CA SER A 53 25.40 14.67 -33.30
C SER A 53 25.23 13.58 -32.24
N THR A 54 25.21 13.97 -30.97
CA THR A 54 24.78 13.09 -29.89
C THR A 54 23.28 12.88 -30.08
N SER A 55 22.93 11.82 -30.78
CA SER A 55 21.57 11.28 -30.85
C SER A 55 21.09 11.04 -29.42
N ARG A 56 20.37 12.02 -28.86
CA ARG A 56 19.56 11.83 -27.65
C ARG A 56 18.58 10.71 -27.99
N ARG A 57 18.86 9.50 -27.52
CA ARG A 57 17.90 8.39 -27.54
C ARG A 57 16.74 8.83 -26.65
N SER A 58 15.68 9.33 -27.27
CA SER A 58 14.38 9.47 -26.64
C SER A 58 13.91 8.06 -26.30
N PHE A 59 13.89 7.73 -25.01
CA PHE A 59 13.21 6.53 -24.53
C PHE A 59 11.71 6.81 -24.62
N ALA A 60 11.10 6.40 -25.73
CA ALA A 60 9.66 6.30 -25.83
C ALA A 60 9.25 4.96 -25.24
N VAL A 61 8.88 4.95 -23.96
CA VAL A 61 8.16 3.82 -23.37
C VAL A 61 6.71 3.96 -23.81
N LYS A 62 6.20 2.99 -24.58
CA LYS A 62 4.76 2.87 -24.85
C LYS A 62 4.15 2.16 -23.63
N ALA A 63 3.43 2.90 -22.79
CA ALA A 63 2.61 2.28 -21.74
C ALA A 63 1.41 1.57 -22.41
N GLN A 64 1.20 0.29 -22.10
CA GLN A 64 -0.07 -0.37 -22.37
C GLN A 64 -1.08 0.06 -21.31
N THR A 65 -2.37 -0.01 -21.62
CA THR A 65 -3.46 0.46 -20.74
C THR A 65 -3.56 -0.29 -19.40
N ASP A 66 -2.85 -1.42 -19.25
CA ASP A 66 -2.72 -2.17 -18.00
C ASP A 66 -1.53 -1.72 -17.12
N ASP A 67 -0.72 -0.73 -17.57
CA ASP A 67 0.49 -0.25 -16.88
C ASP A 67 0.28 1.01 -16.03
N LEU A 68 -0.94 1.56 -15.99
CA LEU A 68 -1.19 2.77 -15.22
C LEU A 68 -1.19 2.45 -13.71
N PRO A 69 -0.51 3.26 -12.88
CA PRO A 69 -0.61 3.10 -11.44
C PRO A 69 -2.06 3.33 -10.99
N LEU A 70 -2.51 2.58 -9.99
CA LEU A 70 -3.88 2.73 -9.47
C LEU A 70 -4.12 4.14 -8.91
N VAL A 71 -3.17 4.66 -8.11
CA VAL A 71 -3.24 6.02 -7.55
C VAL A 71 -3.15 7.05 -8.69
N GLY A 72 -4.06 8.03 -8.66
CA GLY A 72 -4.23 9.05 -9.69
C GLY A 72 -5.17 8.66 -10.83
N ASN A 73 -5.69 7.43 -10.84
CA ASN A 73 -6.63 6.94 -11.86
C ASN A 73 -7.96 6.49 -11.23
N LYS A 74 -8.98 6.33 -12.07
CA LYS A 74 -10.27 5.81 -11.62
C LYS A 74 -10.13 4.41 -11.03
N ALA A 75 -10.79 4.17 -9.91
CA ALA A 75 -10.83 2.88 -9.26
C ALA A 75 -11.49 1.84 -10.20
N PRO A 76 -10.95 0.60 -10.28
CA PRO A 76 -11.64 -0.48 -10.95
C PRO A 76 -13.03 -0.71 -10.34
N ASP A 77 -14.09 -0.56 -11.13
CA ASP A 77 -15.45 -0.77 -10.65
C ASP A 77 -15.71 -2.26 -10.39
N PHE A 78 -16.60 -2.54 -9.43
CA PHE A 78 -17.05 -3.89 -9.11
C PHE A 78 -18.49 -3.86 -8.63
N GLU A 79 -19.19 -4.99 -8.76
CA GLU A 79 -20.45 -5.30 -8.07
C GLU A 79 -20.27 -6.66 -7.39
N ALA A 80 -20.54 -6.72 -6.09
CA ALA A 80 -20.36 -7.94 -5.30
C ALA A 80 -21.39 -8.04 -4.17
N GLU A 81 -21.58 -9.27 -3.69
CA GLU A 81 -22.38 -9.52 -2.49
C GLU A 81 -21.58 -9.13 -1.24
N ALA A 82 -22.28 -8.61 -0.24
CA ALA A 82 -21.70 -8.20 1.04
C ALA A 82 -22.64 -8.56 2.19
N VAL A 83 -22.10 -8.56 3.40
CA VAL A 83 -22.88 -8.64 4.63
C VAL A 83 -22.93 -7.27 5.28
N PHE A 84 -24.14 -6.78 5.58
CA PHE A 84 -24.37 -5.57 6.36
C PHE A 84 -25.65 -5.75 7.18
N ASP A 85 -25.65 -5.31 8.44
CA ASP A 85 -26.76 -5.57 9.39
C ASP A 85 -27.19 -7.05 9.44
N GLN A 86 -26.21 -7.96 9.31
CA GLN A 86 -26.41 -9.41 9.24
C GLN A 86 -27.28 -9.90 8.06
N GLU A 87 -27.53 -9.06 7.07
CA GLU A 87 -28.24 -9.38 5.83
C GLU A 87 -27.29 -9.43 4.64
N PHE A 88 -27.67 -10.19 3.61
CA PHE A 88 -26.95 -10.21 2.33
C PHE A 88 -27.46 -9.08 1.45
N ILE A 89 -26.54 -8.18 1.08
CA ILE A 89 -26.81 -7.05 0.20
C ILE A 89 -25.88 -7.10 -1.02
N LYS A 90 -26.15 -6.24 -1.99
CA LYS A 90 -25.24 -5.97 -3.10
C LYS A 90 -24.59 -4.61 -2.91
N VAL A 91 -23.29 -4.53 -3.19
CA VAL A 91 -22.52 -3.29 -3.18
C VAL A 91 -21.89 -3.11 -4.55
N LYS A 92 -22.04 -1.91 -5.12
CA LYS A 92 -21.37 -1.51 -6.35
C LYS A 92 -20.55 -0.25 -6.13
N LEU A 93 -19.25 -0.29 -6.41
CA LEU A 93 -18.34 0.81 -6.08
C LEU A 93 -18.75 2.13 -6.76
N SER A 94 -19.16 2.07 -8.03
CA SER A 94 -19.61 3.26 -8.76
C SER A 94 -20.87 3.92 -8.20
N GLU A 95 -21.63 3.28 -7.31
CA GLU A 95 -22.79 3.91 -6.66
C GLU A 95 -22.41 4.97 -5.64
N TYR A 96 -21.16 5.00 -5.17
CA TYR A 96 -20.62 6.01 -4.26
C TYR A 96 -20.11 7.27 -4.98
N ILE A 97 -19.84 7.18 -6.29
CA ILE A 97 -19.36 8.30 -7.11
C ILE A 97 -20.37 9.45 -7.07
N GLY A 98 -19.87 10.65 -6.84
CA GLY A 98 -20.64 11.89 -6.66
C GLY A 98 -21.32 12.01 -5.30
N LYS A 99 -21.25 11.00 -4.43
CA LYS A 99 -21.96 10.97 -3.14
C LYS A 99 -21.02 11.00 -1.96
N LYS A 100 -20.11 10.04 -1.84
CA LYS A 100 -19.21 9.85 -0.68
C LYS A 100 -17.78 9.60 -1.12
N TYR A 101 -16.82 9.88 -0.25
CA TYR A 101 -15.50 9.25 -0.33
C TYR A 101 -15.62 7.77 0.06
N VAL A 102 -14.66 6.95 -0.35
CA VAL A 102 -14.64 5.52 0.02
C VAL A 102 -13.27 5.14 0.57
N ILE A 103 -13.25 4.53 1.75
CA ILE A 103 -12.11 3.76 2.27
C ILE A 103 -12.36 2.30 1.93
N LEU A 104 -11.69 1.79 0.89
CA LEU A 104 -11.75 0.39 0.49
C LEU A 104 -10.53 -0.34 1.02
N PHE A 105 -10.71 -1.32 1.90
CA PHE A 105 -9.60 -2.05 2.48
C PHE A 105 -9.77 -3.57 2.35
N PHE A 106 -8.70 -4.22 1.93
CA PHE A 106 -8.61 -5.66 1.78
C PHE A 106 -7.99 -6.28 3.03
N TYR A 107 -8.41 -7.49 3.37
CA TYR A 107 -7.75 -8.32 4.36
C TYR A 107 -7.64 -9.78 3.84
N PRO A 108 -6.66 -10.56 4.34
CA PRO A 108 -6.36 -11.86 3.76
C PRO A 108 -7.50 -12.89 3.85
N LEU A 109 -7.98 -13.16 5.07
CA LEU A 109 -8.95 -14.22 5.37
C LEU A 109 -9.73 -13.94 6.66
N ASP A 110 -10.97 -14.42 6.69
CA ASP A 110 -11.81 -14.55 7.88
C ASP A 110 -11.20 -15.51 8.92
N PHE A 111 -11.63 -15.38 10.18
CA PHE A 111 -11.19 -16.23 11.31
C PHE A 111 -9.67 -16.32 11.50
N THR A 112 -8.97 -15.20 11.24
CA THR A 112 -7.52 -15.05 11.48
C THR A 112 -7.23 -14.05 12.61
N PHE A 113 -5.98 -13.67 12.82
CA PHE A 113 -5.55 -12.98 14.05
C PHE A 113 -5.52 -11.45 13.94
N VAL A 114 -4.85 -10.89 12.93
CA VAL A 114 -4.70 -9.42 12.78
C VAL A 114 -5.96 -8.82 12.14
N CYS A 115 -6.59 -9.52 11.21
CA CYS A 115 -7.78 -9.06 10.49
C CYS A 115 -8.93 -8.57 11.39
N PRO A 116 -9.36 -9.31 12.43
CA PRO A 116 -10.47 -8.85 13.27
C PRO A 116 -10.11 -7.55 14.01
N THR A 117 -8.84 -7.33 14.35
CA THR A 117 -8.41 -6.09 15.01
C THR A 117 -8.56 -4.87 14.10
N GLU A 118 -8.26 -5.00 12.81
CA GLU A 118 -8.42 -3.91 11.84
C GLU A 118 -9.90 -3.65 11.55
N ILE A 119 -10.66 -4.71 11.29
CA ILE A 119 -12.09 -4.62 10.94
C ILE A 119 -12.86 -3.94 12.07
N THR A 120 -12.67 -4.41 13.31
CA THR A 120 -13.34 -3.82 14.48
C THR A 120 -12.86 -2.40 14.78
N ALA A 121 -11.58 -2.08 14.60
CA ALA A 121 -11.07 -0.72 14.81
C ALA A 121 -11.68 0.32 13.84
N PHE A 122 -11.87 -0.04 12.57
CA PHE A 122 -12.62 0.80 11.63
C PHE A 122 -14.09 0.91 12.03
N SER A 123 -14.70 -0.18 12.52
CA SER A 123 -16.13 -0.22 12.85
C SER A 123 -16.45 0.65 14.06
N ASP A 124 -15.62 0.55 15.09
CA ASP A 124 -15.77 1.33 16.32
C ASP A 124 -15.61 2.84 16.08
N ARG A 125 -14.86 3.22 15.05
CA ARG A 125 -14.63 4.61 14.63
C ARG A 125 -15.42 5.02 13.39
N TYR A 126 -16.35 4.19 12.92
CA TYR A 126 -17.10 4.43 11.68
C TYR A 126 -17.81 5.80 11.68
N ALA A 127 -18.39 6.19 12.81
CA ALA A 127 -19.07 7.48 12.96
C ALA A 127 -18.17 8.71 12.69
N GLU A 128 -16.85 8.58 12.82
CA GLU A 128 -15.91 9.64 12.43
C GLU A 128 -15.81 9.78 10.92
N PHE A 129 -15.77 8.65 10.19
CA PHE A 129 -15.75 8.63 8.72
C PHE A 129 -17.09 9.09 8.13
N GLU A 130 -18.20 8.65 8.73
CA GLU A 130 -19.54 9.05 8.30
C GLU A 130 -19.74 10.57 8.38
N LYS A 131 -19.29 11.21 9.46
CA LYS A 131 -19.31 12.67 9.61
C LYS A 131 -18.51 13.41 8.54
N LEU A 132 -17.48 12.77 8.00
CA LEU A 132 -16.67 13.26 6.89
C LEU A 132 -17.22 12.82 5.54
N ASN A 133 -18.48 12.39 5.46
CA ASN A 133 -19.13 11.94 4.23
C ASN A 133 -18.32 10.84 3.50
N THR A 134 -17.85 9.87 4.28
CA THR A 134 -16.99 8.77 3.83
C THR A 134 -17.60 7.43 4.20
N GLU A 135 -17.62 6.51 3.25
CA GLU A 135 -17.98 5.11 3.46
C GLU A 135 -16.73 4.25 3.74
N VAL A 136 -16.89 3.19 4.53
CA VAL A 136 -15.84 2.18 4.74
C VAL A 136 -16.31 0.87 4.13
N LEU A 137 -15.45 0.18 3.38
CA LEU A 137 -15.76 -1.11 2.76
C LEU A 137 -14.60 -2.08 3.05
N GLY A 138 -14.90 -3.18 3.76
CA GLY A 138 -13.96 -4.27 3.99
C GLY A 138 -14.13 -5.36 2.93
N VAL A 139 -13.03 -5.93 2.43
CA VAL A 139 -13.06 -6.98 1.38
C VAL A 139 -12.12 -8.13 1.75
N SER A 140 -12.57 -9.37 1.60
CA SER A 140 -11.68 -10.53 1.48
C SER A 140 -12.18 -11.51 0.42
N VAL A 141 -11.42 -12.57 0.19
CA VAL A 141 -11.76 -13.64 -0.75
C VAL A 141 -12.77 -14.65 -0.19
N ASP A 142 -13.22 -14.47 1.05
CA ASP A 142 -14.18 -15.36 1.72
C ASP A 142 -15.60 -15.11 1.22
N SER A 143 -16.48 -16.10 1.41
CA SER A 143 -17.90 -16.00 1.04
C SER A 143 -18.71 -15.16 2.05
N VAL A 144 -19.84 -14.59 1.63
CA VAL A 144 -20.78 -13.90 2.54
C VAL A 144 -21.27 -14.79 3.70
N PHE A 145 -21.30 -16.12 3.53
CA PHE A 145 -21.64 -17.04 4.61
C PHE A 145 -20.57 -17.09 5.70
N SER A 146 -19.28 -17.03 5.30
CA SER A 146 -18.16 -16.94 6.24
C SER A 146 -18.20 -15.61 6.99
N HIS A 147 -18.41 -14.51 6.26
CA HIS A 147 -18.55 -13.18 6.84
C HIS A 147 -19.67 -13.13 7.89
N LEU A 148 -20.86 -13.64 7.55
CA LEU A 148 -21.99 -13.67 8.47
C LEU A 148 -21.70 -14.51 9.72
N ALA A 149 -21.10 -15.70 9.56
CA ALA A 149 -20.71 -16.53 10.70
C ALA A 149 -19.68 -15.82 11.60
N TRP A 150 -18.77 -15.04 11.01
CA TRP A 150 -17.74 -14.33 11.76
C TRP A 150 -18.28 -13.08 12.48
N ILE A 151 -19.21 -12.36 11.86
CA ILE A 151 -20.01 -11.28 12.46
C ILE A 151 -20.80 -11.81 13.68
N GLN A 152 -21.43 -12.97 13.55
CA GLN A 152 -22.18 -13.62 14.63
C GLN A 152 -21.29 -14.20 15.74
N THR A 153 -19.97 -14.23 15.55
CA THR A 153 -19.03 -14.68 16.58
C THR A 153 -18.63 -13.50 17.48
N ASP A 154 -18.66 -13.72 18.80
CA ASP A 154 -18.24 -12.69 19.77
C ASP A 154 -16.78 -12.26 19.58
N ARG A 155 -16.51 -10.96 19.73
CA ARG A 155 -15.14 -10.41 19.69
C ARG A 155 -14.19 -11.07 20.68
N LYS A 156 -14.68 -11.47 21.86
CA LYS A 156 -13.90 -12.19 22.89
C LYS A 156 -13.43 -13.58 22.42
N SER A 157 -14.15 -14.16 21.47
CA SER A 157 -13.84 -15.46 20.85
C SER A 157 -13.09 -15.31 19.52
N GLY A 158 -12.60 -14.10 19.21
CA GLY A 158 -11.91 -13.80 17.94
C GLY A 158 -12.87 -13.50 16.77
N GLY A 159 -14.15 -13.28 17.05
CA GLY A 159 -15.13 -12.82 16.07
C GLY A 159 -15.14 -11.31 15.86
N LEU A 160 -16.12 -10.83 15.09
CA LEU A 160 -16.25 -9.40 14.77
C LEU A 160 -17.33 -8.70 15.61
N GLY A 161 -18.37 -9.42 16.02
CA GLY A 161 -19.63 -8.80 16.46
C GLY A 161 -20.27 -7.97 15.34
N ASP A 162 -21.26 -7.16 15.69
CA ASP A 162 -21.91 -6.26 14.73
C ASP A 162 -20.91 -5.23 14.15
N LEU A 163 -21.05 -4.97 12.85
CA LEU A 163 -20.25 -4.02 12.10
C LEU A 163 -21.10 -2.85 11.62
N ASN A 164 -20.49 -1.66 11.58
CA ASN A 164 -21.13 -0.43 11.12
C ASN A 164 -20.95 -0.17 9.62
N TYR A 165 -20.42 -1.14 8.87
CA TYR A 165 -20.19 -1.01 7.43
C TYR A 165 -20.19 -2.39 6.72
N PRO A 166 -20.37 -2.42 5.38
CA PRO A 166 -20.43 -3.66 4.61
C PRO A 166 -19.11 -4.46 4.57
N LEU A 167 -19.21 -5.78 4.73
CA LEU A 167 -18.13 -6.73 4.50
C LEU A 167 -18.37 -7.48 3.19
N ILE A 168 -17.56 -7.16 2.16
CA ILE A 168 -17.74 -7.59 0.78
C ILE A 168 -16.99 -8.90 0.51
N SER A 169 -17.69 -9.82 -0.15
CA SER A 169 -17.13 -11.08 -0.62
C SER A 169 -16.54 -10.98 -2.02
N ASP A 170 -15.24 -11.23 -2.14
CA ASP A 170 -14.51 -11.38 -3.41
C ASP A 170 -14.19 -12.86 -3.69
N VAL A 171 -15.21 -13.73 -3.66
CA VAL A 171 -15.03 -15.18 -3.85
C VAL A 171 -14.36 -15.55 -5.17
N THR A 172 -14.51 -14.70 -6.20
CA THR A 172 -13.88 -14.88 -7.52
C THR A 172 -12.45 -14.36 -7.59
N LYS A 173 -12.00 -13.61 -6.57
CA LYS A 173 -10.68 -12.96 -6.45
C LYS A 173 -10.44 -11.86 -7.50
N SER A 174 -11.48 -11.46 -8.23
CA SER A 174 -11.38 -10.51 -9.33
C SER A 174 -11.17 -9.09 -8.83
N ILE A 175 -11.75 -8.74 -7.68
CA ILE A 175 -11.60 -7.42 -7.05
C ILE A 175 -10.17 -7.30 -6.51
N SER A 176 -9.70 -8.28 -5.75
CA SER A 176 -8.34 -8.33 -5.20
C SER A 176 -7.28 -8.28 -6.31
N LYS A 177 -7.57 -8.92 -7.46
CA LYS A 177 -6.71 -8.88 -8.64
C LYS A 177 -6.70 -7.51 -9.32
N SER A 178 -7.87 -6.87 -9.50
CA SER A 178 -7.95 -5.56 -10.18
C SER A 178 -7.31 -4.44 -9.36
N PHE A 179 -7.32 -4.56 -8.03
CA PHE A 179 -6.60 -3.66 -7.12
C PHE A 179 -5.13 -4.07 -6.88
N GLY A 180 -4.63 -5.10 -7.56
CA GLY A 180 -3.22 -5.50 -7.50
C GLY A 180 -2.75 -6.00 -6.13
N VAL A 181 -3.67 -6.47 -5.28
CA VAL A 181 -3.38 -6.93 -3.91
C VAL A 181 -3.45 -8.44 -3.75
N LEU A 182 -3.90 -9.18 -4.76
CA LEU A 182 -3.96 -10.64 -4.74
C LEU A 182 -2.56 -11.27 -4.77
N ILE A 183 -2.25 -12.08 -3.75
CA ILE A 183 -1.09 -12.98 -3.77
C ILE A 183 -1.48 -14.22 -4.57
N HIS A 184 -1.10 -14.28 -5.85
CA HIS A 184 -1.52 -15.35 -6.77
C HIS A 184 -1.27 -16.77 -6.24
N ASP A 185 -0.11 -17.00 -5.63
CA ASP A 185 0.30 -18.33 -5.14
C ASP A 185 -0.52 -18.81 -3.93
N GLN A 186 -1.09 -17.88 -3.16
CA GLN A 186 -1.86 -18.18 -1.95
C GLN A 186 -3.36 -17.97 -2.13
N GLY A 187 -3.74 -17.21 -3.16
CA GLY A 187 -5.13 -16.91 -3.47
C GLY A 187 -5.83 -16.06 -2.41
N ILE A 188 -5.09 -15.18 -1.71
CA ILE A 188 -5.56 -14.25 -0.66
C ILE A 188 -5.06 -12.84 -0.97
N ALA A 189 -5.72 -11.82 -0.43
CA ALA A 189 -5.28 -10.44 -0.58
C ALA A 189 -4.20 -10.06 0.46
N LEU A 190 -3.27 -9.18 0.06
CA LEU A 190 -2.46 -8.38 0.99
C LEU A 190 -3.36 -7.40 1.78
N ARG A 191 -2.79 -6.75 2.80
CA ARG A 191 -3.47 -5.70 3.55
C ARG A 191 -3.42 -4.37 2.79
N GLY A 192 -4.06 -4.34 1.63
CA GLY A 192 -4.21 -3.15 0.80
C GLY A 192 -5.34 -2.25 1.30
N LEU A 193 -5.13 -0.96 1.34
CA LEU A 193 -6.13 0.06 1.63
C LEU A 193 -6.04 1.16 0.58
N PHE A 194 -7.19 1.61 0.09
CA PHE A 194 -7.32 2.65 -0.92
C PHE A 194 -8.29 3.72 -0.44
N ILE A 195 -7.91 4.98 -0.58
CA ILE A 195 -8.80 6.12 -0.37
C ILE A 195 -9.23 6.61 -1.75
N ILE A 196 -10.54 6.59 -1.99
CA ILE A 196 -11.16 6.92 -3.28
C ILE A 196 -11.99 8.18 -3.08
N ASP A 197 -11.81 9.17 -3.95
CA ASP A 197 -12.57 10.42 -3.91
C ASP A 197 -13.98 10.30 -4.51
N LYS A 198 -14.73 11.40 -4.46
CA LYS A 198 -16.10 11.44 -4.98
C LYS A 198 -16.14 11.30 -6.49
N GLU A 199 -15.06 11.58 -7.20
CA GLU A 199 -14.93 11.40 -8.65
C GLU A 199 -14.60 9.95 -9.03
N GLY A 200 -14.40 9.09 -8.02
CA GLY A 200 -14.04 7.68 -8.17
C GLY A 200 -12.56 7.48 -8.45
N VAL A 201 -11.70 8.46 -8.18
CA VAL A 201 -10.25 8.40 -8.39
C VAL A 201 -9.57 7.92 -7.10
N ILE A 202 -8.64 6.98 -7.23
CA ILE A 202 -7.82 6.52 -6.11
C ILE A 202 -6.79 7.59 -5.80
N GLN A 203 -6.83 8.15 -4.60
CA GLN A 203 -5.94 9.24 -4.17
C GLN A 203 -4.80 8.75 -3.27
N HIS A 204 -4.98 7.60 -2.62
CA HIS A 204 -4.01 7.03 -1.71
C HIS A 204 -4.01 5.51 -1.75
N SER A 205 -2.85 4.91 -1.47
CA SER A 205 -2.72 3.48 -1.25
C SER A 205 -1.78 3.18 -0.08
N THR A 206 -2.14 2.20 0.73
CA THR A 206 -1.25 1.59 1.73
C THR A 206 -1.35 0.08 1.60
N ILE A 207 -0.21 -0.58 1.37
CA ILE A 207 -0.16 -2.03 1.19
C ILE A 207 0.83 -2.61 2.19
N ASN A 208 0.30 -3.21 3.25
CA ASN A 208 1.10 -3.91 4.24
C ASN A 208 1.22 -5.40 3.90
N ASN A 209 2.35 -5.99 4.27
CA ASN A 209 2.49 -7.44 4.29
C ASN A 209 1.61 -8.04 5.41
N LEU A 210 1.32 -9.35 5.34
CA LEU A 210 0.28 -10.04 6.10
C LEU A 210 0.38 -9.87 7.63
N GLY A 211 1.58 -9.72 8.17
CA GLY A 211 1.82 -9.61 9.61
C GLY A 211 1.74 -8.20 10.21
N ILE A 212 1.53 -7.15 9.39
CA ILE A 212 1.61 -5.76 9.84
C ILE A 212 0.24 -5.09 9.73
N GLY A 213 -0.43 -4.88 10.86
CA GLY A 213 -1.71 -4.15 10.91
C GLY A 213 -1.56 -2.70 10.46
N ARG A 214 -2.64 -2.13 9.92
CA ARG A 214 -2.75 -0.73 9.47
C ARG A 214 -3.15 0.19 10.62
N SER A 215 -3.06 1.49 10.36
CA SER A 215 -3.44 2.56 11.29
C SER A 215 -4.72 3.25 10.80
N VAL A 216 -5.76 3.22 11.63
CA VAL A 216 -7.00 4.00 11.41
C VAL A 216 -6.72 5.49 11.52
N ASP A 217 -5.81 5.91 12.42
CA ASP A 217 -5.43 7.31 12.58
C ASP A 217 -4.76 7.89 11.32
N GLU A 218 -3.86 7.13 10.69
CA GLU A 218 -3.18 7.59 9.49
C GLU A 218 -4.13 7.60 8.29
N THR A 219 -5.08 6.66 8.25
CA THR A 219 -6.16 6.65 7.25
C THR A 219 -7.02 7.91 7.40
N MET A 220 -7.42 8.25 8.63
CA MET A 220 -8.18 9.46 8.94
C MET A 220 -7.41 10.72 8.56
N ARG A 221 -6.13 10.83 8.94
CA ARG A 221 -5.27 11.97 8.63
C ARG A 221 -5.16 12.19 7.12
N THR A 222 -4.94 11.12 6.36
CA THR A 222 -4.79 11.19 4.90
C THR A 222 -6.10 11.56 4.22
N LEU A 223 -7.23 11.01 4.67
CA LEU A 223 -8.57 11.39 4.21
C LEU A 223 -8.84 12.88 4.44
N GLN A 224 -8.56 13.39 5.65
CA GLN A 224 -8.75 14.80 5.97
C GLN A 224 -7.85 15.71 5.15
N ALA A 225 -6.61 15.30 4.88
CA ALA A 225 -5.70 16.04 4.00
C ALA A 225 -6.23 16.09 2.56
N LEU A 226 -6.74 14.96 2.04
CA LEU A 226 -7.38 14.91 0.73
C LEU A 226 -8.60 15.85 0.65
N GLN A 227 -9.48 15.79 1.64
CA GLN A 227 -10.66 16.66 1.69
C GLN A 227 -10.27 18.14 1.72
N TYR A 228 -9.28 18.49 2.53
CA TYR A 228 -8.77 19.86 2.63
C TYR A 228 -8.29 20.39 1.28
N ILE A 229 -7.44 19.66 0.56
CA ILE A 229 -6.92 20.13 -0.74
C ILE A 229 -8.00 20.16 -1.84
N GLN A 230 -9.04 19.32 -1.76
CA GLN A 230 -10.17 19.38 -2.69
C GLN A 230 -11.11 20.56 -2.39
N GLU A 231 -11.28 20.93 -1.12
CA GLU A 231 -12.01 22.14 -0.70
C GLU A 231 -11.19 23.42 -0.88
N ASN A 232 -9.87 23.31 -0.94
CA ASN A 232 -8.92 24.40 -1.17
C ASN A 232 -7.96 24.07 -2.34
N PRO A 233 -8.43 24.15 -3.61
CA PRO A 233 -7.67 23.68 -4.78
C PRO A 233 -6.32 24.36 -5.03
N ASP A 234 -6.10 25.54 -4.44
CA ASP A 234 -4.85 26.30 -4.55
C ASP A 234 -3.83 25.96 -3.44
N GLU A 235 -4.13 24.99 -2.56
CA GLU A 235 -3.33 24.59 -1.42
C GLU A 235 -2.88 23.12 -1.49
N VAL A 236 -1.76 22.80 -0.85
CA VAL A 236 -1.29 21.43 -0.62
C VAL A 236 -0.90 21.23 0.85
N CYS A 237 -1.05 19.98 1.31
CA CYS A 237 -0.71 19.58 2.68
C CYS A 237 0.77 19.17 2.80
N PRO A 238 1.56 19.77 3.71
CA PRO A 238 2.93 19.36 4.01
C PRO A 238 3.04 17.96 4.65
N ALA A 239 4.27 17.49 4.84
CA ALA A 239 4.55 16.23 5.53
C ALA A 239 4.02 16.26 6.98
N GLY A 240 3.29 15.21 7.37
CA GLY A 240 2.72 15.08 8.71
C GLY A 240 1.51 15.96 9.00
N TRP A 241 1.01 16.70 7.99
CA TRP A 241 -0.09 17.66 8.15
C TRP A 241 -1.31 17.05 8.85
N LYS A 242 -1.88 17.83 9.77
CA LYS A 242 -3.15 17.57 10.46
C LYS A 242 -4.09 18.78 10.35
N PRO A 243 -5.41 18.60 10.51
CA PRO A 243 -6.35 19.72 10.56
C PRO A 243 -5.94 20.79 11.57
N GLY A 244 -5.92 22.05 11.12
CA GLY A 244 -5.47 23.21 11.90
C GLY A 244 -4.00 23.59 11.70
N GLU A 245 -3.19 22.75 11.06
CA GLU A 245 -1.81 23.07 10.71
C GLU A 245 -1.73 23.85 9.38
N LYS A 246 -0.65 24.60 9.20
CA LYS A 246 -0.43 25.41 7.99
C LYS A 246 -0.27 24.54 6.74
N SER A 247 -1.01 24.87 5.69
CA SER A 247 -0.82 24.39 4.32
C SER A 247 0.16 25.26 3.54
N MET A 248 0.42 24.92 2.28
CA MET A 248 1.19 25.78 1.37
C MET A 248 0.55 25.86 -0.01
N LYS A 249 0.71 27.00 -0.68
CA LYS A 249 0.36 27.15 -2.10
C LYS A 249 1.46 26.55 -2.98
N PRO A 250 1.15 25.69 -3.96
CA PRO A 250 2.13 25.04 -4.83
C PRO A 250 2.62 25.98 -5.95
N ASP A 251 3.07 27.18 -5.59
CA ASP A 251 3.68 28.17 -6.48
C ASP A 251 5.08 28.57 -5.96
N PRO A 252 6.12 28.65 -6.80
CA PRO A 252 7.50 28.96 -6.35
C PRO A 252 7.68 30.29 -5.61
N LYS A 253 6.79 31.26 -5.81
CA LYS A 253 6.83 32.55 -5.09
C LYS A 253 5.95 32.50 -3.85
N LEU A 254 4.73 31.99 -3.95
CA LEU A 254 3.76 31.96 -2.85
C LEU A 254 4.18 30.99 -1.74
N SER A 255 4.78 29.84 -2.08
CA SER A 255 5.29 28.86 -1.10
C SER A 255 6.32 29.43 -0.12
N LYS A 256 6.99 30.54 -0.45
CA LYS A 256 7.94 31.21 0.44
C LYS A 256 7.30 31.72 1.73
N GLU A 257 6.00 32.02 1.71
CA GLU A 257 5.25 32.38 2.92
C GLU A 257 5.26 31.25 3.94
N TYR A 258 5.01 30.02 3.48
CA TYR A 258 5.09 28.82 4.32
C TYR A 258 6.52 28.61 4.84
N PHE A 259 7.51 28.62 3.94
CA PHE A 259 8.91 28.36 4.31
C PHE A 259 9.55 29.42 5.22
N SER A 260 8.97 30.62 5.31
CA SER A 260 9.45 31.66 6.23
C SER A 260 8.89 31.51 7.65
N ALA A 261 7.89 30.65 7.83
CA ALA A 261 7.18 30.47 9.09
C ALA A 261 7.50 29.16 9.82
N ILE A 262 8.35 28.32 9.23
CA ILE A 262 8.90 27.08 9.81
C ILE A 262 10.38 27.26 10.12
#